data_AF-A0A9X1N6P1-F1
#
_entry.id   AF-A0A9X1N6P1-F1
#
_cell.length_a   1.000
_cell.length_b   1.000
_cell.length_c   1.000
_cell.angle_alpha   90.00
_cell.angle_beta   90.00
_cell.angle_gamma   90.00
#
_symmetry.space_group_name_H-M   'P 1'
#
loop_
_entity.id
_entity.type
_entity.pdbx_description
1 polymer ?
#
loop_
_entity_poly.entity_id
_entity_poly.type
_entity_poly.pdbx_seq_one_letter_code
_entity_poly.pdbx_strand_id
1 'polypeptide(L)'
;MSFSLRGIRRQSALITMAAAAFVLISPIEAQAAFQSSAGAATTVGTATLNPVSGATVSTSKCGTILTAAYLTVSWTATPSTFATGYTVTPLLNGSALSAISVPSRTTTTVDVPVIRGLLATYPYTFRIQAVAGNWTSTTVTTSPAYNCPAVA
;
A
#
# COMPACT_ATOMS: atom_id res chain seq x y z
N MET A 1 -93.34 -40.78 32.99
CA MET A 1 -92.53 -39.60 33.35
C MET A 1 -91.66 -39.26 32.15
N SER A 2 -91.98 -38.18 31.44
CA SER A 2 -91.29 -37.77 30.20
C SER A 2 -90.17 -36.79 30.52
N PHE A 3 -88.92 -37.18 30.30
CA PHE A 3 -87.77 -36.27 30.39
C PHE A 3 -87.51 -35.59 29.05
N SER A 4 -87.47 -34.26 29.06
CA SER A 4 -87.33 -33.38 27.90
C SER A 4 -85.86 -33.31 27.42
N LEU A 5 -85.60 -33.80 26.20
CA LEU A 5 -84.29 -33.84 25.54
C LEU A 5 -83.82 -32.49 24.92
N ARG A 6 -84.50 -31.38 25.19
CA ARG A 6 -84.21 -30.08 24.51
C ARG A 6 -83.09 -29.25 25.15
N GLY A 7 -82.54 -29.64 26.30
CA GLY A 7 -81.57 -28.83 27.05
C GLY A 7 -80.08 -29.00 26.67
N ILE A 8 -79.68 -30.10 26.03
CA ILE A 8 -78.26 -30.50 25.95
C ILE A 8 -77.50 -29.85 24.78
N ARG A 9 -78.19 -29.35 23.74
CA ARG A 9 -77.52 -28.82 22.53
C ARG A 9 -76.95 -27.39 22.67
N ARG A 10 -77.31 -26.63 23.71
CA ARG A 10 -76.86 -25.22 23.86
C ARG A 10 -75.54 -25.05 24.62
N GLN A 11 -75.09 -26.03 25.40
CA GLN A 11 -73.87 -25.91 26.18
C GLN A 11 -72.59 -26.27 25.40
N SER A 12 -72.71 -27.07 24.33
CA SER A 12 -71.54 -27.51 23.55
C SER A 12 -70.95 -26.42 22.64
N ALA A 13 -71.74 -25.40 22.27
CA ALA A 13 -71.29 -24.31 21.39
C ALA A 13 -70.48 -23.22 22.13
N LEU A 14 -70.71 -23.04 23.43
CA LEU A 14 -70.01 -22.04 24.24
C LEU A 14 -68.60 -22.49 24.64
N ILE A 15 -68.39 -23.79 24.85
CA ILE A 15 -67.09 -24.35 25.22
C ILE A 15 -66.12 -24.33 24.02
N THR A 16 -66.61 -24.51 22.79
CA THR A 16 -65.76 -24.46 21.59
C THR A 16 -65.31 -23.05 21.22
N MET A 17 -66.13 -22.01 21.46
CA MET A 17 -65.71 -20.62 21.24
C MET A 17 -64.66 -20.11 22.24
N ALA A 18 -64.69 -20.59 23.49
CA ALA A 18 -63.70 -20.19 24.50
C ALA A 18 -62.29 -20.74 24.19
N ALA A 19 -62.20 -21.94 23.60
CA ALA A 19 -60.92 -22.54 23.21
C ALA A 19 -60.28 -21.87 21.97
N ALA A 20 -61.09 -21.34 21.05
CA ALA A 20 -60.59 -20.62 19.87
C ALA A 20 -60.04 -19.23 20.21
N ALA A 21 -60.53 -18.59 21.28
CA ALA A 21 -60.05 -17.28 21.70
C ALA A 21 -58.66 -17.32 22.39
N PHE A 22 -58.28 -18.44 23.01
CA PHE A 22 -57.00 -18.54 23.73
C PHE A 22 -55.78 -18.75 22.82
N VAL A 23 -55.99 -19.18 21.56
CA VAL A 23 -54.90 -19.40 20.58
C VAL A 23 -54.51 -18.10 19.84
N LEU A 24 -55.31 -17.03 19.97
CA LEU A 24 -55.09 -15.77 19.25
C LEU A 24 -54.43 -14.67 20.09
N ILE A 25 -54.08 -14.93 21.37
CA ILE A 25 -53.51 -13.92 22.29
C ILE A 25 -52.05 -14.24 22.66
N SER A 26 -51.38 -15.16 21.97
CA SER A 26 -49.92 -15.29 22.10
C SER A 26 -49.23 -14.32 21.13
N PRO A 27 -48.64 -13.20 21.60
CA PRO A 27 -47.70 -12.45 20.79
C PRO A 27 -46.48 -13.34 20.59
N ILE A 28 -46.47 -14.08 19.49
CA ILE A 28 -45.25 -14.73 19.02
C ILE A 28 -44.38 -13.59 18.49
N GLU A 29 -43.61 -12.96 19.37
CA GLU A 29 -42.55 -12.07 18.94
C GLU A 29 -41.54 -12.93 18.18
N ALA A 30 -41.56 -12.80 16.85
CA ALA A 30 -40.56 -13.41 15.98
C ALA A 30 -39.22 -12.73 16.26
N GLN A 31 -38.48 -13.26 17.23
CA GLN A 31 -37.13 -12.82 17.54
C GLN A 31 -36.20 -13.34 16.45
N ALA A 32 -36.02 -12.53 15.40
CA ALA A 32 -34.97 -12.75 14.43
C ALA A 32 -33.63 -12.38 15.09
N ALA A 33 -32.93 -13.37 15.63
CA ALA A 33 -31.56 -13.19 16.08
C ALA A 33 -30.63 -13.16 14.88
N PHE A 34 -30.06 -12.00 14.56
CA PHE A 34 -28.96 -11.91 13.61
C PHE A 34 -27.71 -12.49 14.28
N GLN A 35 -27.45 -13.78 14.06
CA GLN A 35 -26.17 -14.37 14.39
C GLN A 35 -25.13 -13.89 13.37
N SER A 36 -24.46 -12.79 13.67
CA SER A 36 -23.23 -12.41 12.97
C SER A 36 -22.10 -13.31 13.45
N SER A 37 -21.76 -14.35 12.69
CA SER A 37 -20.48 -15.02 12.86
C SER A 37 -19.40 -14.11 12.29
N ALA A 38 -18.63 -13.45 13.15
CA ALA A 38 -17.35 -12.91 12.73
C ALA A 38 -16.50 -14.11 12.32
N GLY A 39 -16.15 -14.20 11.03
CA GLY A 39 -15.16 -15.17 10.57
C GLY A 39 -13.88 -15.05 11.42
N ALA A 40 -13.16 -16.15 11.60
CA ALA A 40 -11.92 -16.15 12.34
C ALA A 40 -11.01 -15.00 11.86
N ALA A 41 -10.39 -14.28 12.81
CA ALA A 41 -9.49 -13.19 12.51
C ALA A 41 -8.43 -13.67 11.50
N THR A 42 -8.46 -13.12 10.30
CA THR A 42 -7.47 -13.46 9.29
C THR A 42 -6.21 -12.65 9.60
N THR A 43 -5.12 -13.33 9.93
CA THR A 43 -3.82 -12.67 10.10
C THR A 43 -3.37 -12.15 8.74
N VAL A 44 -3.56 -10.85 8.49
CA VAL A 44 -2.99 -10.18 7.33
C VAL A 44 -1.55 -9.81 7.67
N GLY A 45 -0.59 -10.52 7.09
CA GLY A 45 0.81 -10.13 7.19
C GLY A 45 1.05 -8.87 6.36
N THR A 46 1.48 -7.78 7.00
CA THR A 46 1.95 -6.59 6.29
C THR A 46 3.45 -6.70 6.08
N ALA A 47 3.89 -6.94 4.84
CA ALA A 47 5.27 -6.69 4.48
C ALA A 47 5.44 -5.19 4.17
N THR A 48 6.61 -4.63 4.46
CA THR A 48 6.96 -3.26 4.08
C THR A 48 8.21 -3.30 3.21
N LEU A 49 8.22 -2.56 2.11
CA LEU A 49 9.44 -2.42 1.30
C LEU A 49 10.41 -1.46 2.01
N ASN A 50 11.55 -1.98 2.42
CA ASN A 50 12.60 -1.18 3.04
C ASN A 50 13.33 -0.36 1.96
N PRO A 51 13.73 0.87 2.29
CA PRO A 51 14.53 1.70 1.39
C PRO A 51 15.95 1.14 1.25
N VAL A 52 16.69 1.64 0.26
CA VAL A 52 18.13 1.38 0.13
C VAL A 52 18.90 2.13 1.22
N SER A 53 20.10 1.66 1.56
CA SER A 53 20.99 2.32 2.53
C SER A 53 22.34 2.67 1.91
N GLY A 54 23.18 3.44 2.62
CA GLY A 54 24.53 3.76 2.16
C GLY A 54 24.58 4.51 0.81
N ALA A 55 23.54 5.28 0.48
CA ALA A 55 23.47 6.01 -0.78
C ALA A 55 24.50 7.14 -0.83
N THR A 56 25.45 7.04 -1.76
CA THR A 56 26.52 8.01 -1.96
C THR A 56 26.58 8.42 -3.43
N VAL A 57 27.16 9.60 -3.68
CA VAL A 57 27.35 10.17 -5.02
C VAL A 57 28.79 10.63 -5.14
N SER A 58 29.45 10.28 -6.23
CA SER A 58 30.80 10.72 -6.55
C SER A 58 30.90 11.20 -7.98
N THR A 59 31.81 12.13 -8.23
CA THR A 59 32.13 12.57 -9.60
C THR A 59 32.95 11.48 -10.28
N SER A 60 32.44 10.92 -11.38
CA SER A 60 33.09 9.78 -12.04
C SER A 60 33.85 10.16 -13.29
N LYS A 61 33.30 11.09 -14.08
CA LYS A 61 33.97 11.62 -15.29
C LYS A 61 33.71 13.10 -15.46
N CYS A 62 34.80 13.85 -15.56
CA CYS A 62 34.80 15.23 -16.02
C CYS A 62 34.90 15.22 -17.55
N GLY A 63 33.81 15.49 -18.27
CA GLY A 63 33.87 15.57 -19.72
C GLY A 63 34.76 16.73 -20.20
N THR A 64 35.45 16.50 -21.32
CA THR A 64 36.29 17.51 -21.99
C THR A 64 35.46 18.59 -22.68
N ILE A 65 34.23 18.27 -23.05
CA ILE A 65 33.26 19.21 -23.64
C ILE A 65 32.43 19.81 -22.51
N LEU A 66 32.28 21.14 -22.52
CA LEU A 66 31.63 22.00 -21.51
C LEU A 66 30.20 21.60 -21.07
N THR A 67 29.62 20.55 -21.65
CA THR A 67 28.20 20.20 -21.50
C THR A 67 27.93 18.90 -20.74
N ALA A 68 28.86 17.94 -20.70
CA ALA A 68 28.60 16.62 -20.10
C ALA A 68 29.56 16.28 -18.96
N ALA A 69 29.01 15.95 -17.79
CA ALA A 69 29.71 15.30 -16.69
C ALA A 69 28.95 14.04 -16.29
N TYR A 70 29.61 13.14 -15.58
CA TYR A 70 28.97 11.94 -15.03
C TYR A 70 29.15 11.91 -13.52
N LEU A 71 28.06 11.59 -12.84
CA LEU A 71 28.06 11.29 -11.41
C LEU A 71 27.77 9.79 -11.25
N THR A 72 28.64 9.09 -10.54
CA THR A 72 28.33 7.74 -10.08
C THR A 72 27.50 7.83 -8.82
N VAL A 73 26.31 7.22 -8.85
CA VAL A 73 25.46 7.01 -7.69
C VAL A 73 25.63 5.57 -7.24
N SER A 74 25.92 5.34 -5.96
CA SER A 74 26.07 4.01 -5.38
C SER A 74 25.20 3.83 -4.15
N TRP A 75 24.71 2.62 -3.92
CA TRP A 75 23.89 2.29 -2.75
C TRP A 75 24.02 0.82 -2.37
N THR A 76 23.69 0.54 -1.12
CA THR A 76 23.52 -0.82 -0.60
C THR A 76 22.09 -1.28 -0.85
N ALA A 77 21.96 -2.54 -1.31
CA ALA A 77 20.66 -3.16 -1.56
C ALA A 77 19.72 -3.09 -0.36
N THR A 78 18.42 -3.00 -0.64
CA THR A 78 17.39 -3.16 0.40
C THR A 78 17.41 -4.58 0.96
N PRO A 79 17.15 -4.79 2.27
CA PRO A 79 17.00 -6.13 2.85
C PRO A 79 15.73 -6.85 2.35
N SER A 80 14.79 -6.13 1.73
CA SER A 80 13.55 -6.72 1.22
C SER A 80 13.80 -7.65 0.03
N THR A 81 13.68 -8.95 0.24
CA THR A 81 13.94 -9.99 -0.78
C THR A 81 12.97 -9.97 -1.95
N PHE A 82 11.81 -9.34 -1.80
CA PHE A 82 10.81 -9.19 -2.85
C PHE A 82 11.02 -7.96 -3.75
N ALA A 83 12.06 -7.15 -3.52
CA ALA A 83 12.44 -6.08 -4.43
C ALA A 83 12.90 -6.64 -5.79
N THR A 84 12.40 -6.07 -6.88
CA THR A 84 12.72 -6.48 -8.25
C THR A 84 13.81 -5.62 -8.89
N GLY A 85 14.07 -4.44 -8.34
CA GLY A 85 15.11 -3.55 -8.82
C GLY A 85 15.04 -2.15 -8.21
N TYR A 86 15.74 -1.22 -8.85
CA TYR A 86 15.80 0.18 -8.42
C TYR A 86 15.47 1.12 -9.57
N THR A 87 14.99 2.31 -9.23
CA THR A 87 14.88 3.45 -10.13
C THR A 87 15.65 4.62 -9.55
N VAL A 88 16.59 5.17 -10.31
CA VAL A 88 17.37 6.35 -9.92
C VAL A 88 16.87 7.54 -10.70
N THR A 89 16.33 8.54 -10.02
CA THR A 89 15.84 9.80 -10.61
C THR A 89 16.75 10.94 -10.17
N PRO A 90 17.49 11.59 -11.08
CA PRO A 90 18.17 12.84 -10.77
C PRO A 90 17.15 13.97 -10.64
N LEU A 91 17.39 14.89 -9.72
CA LEU A 91 16.61 16.10 -9.50
C LEU A 91 17.55 17.30 -9.54
N LEU A 92 17.18 18.29 -10.33
CA LEU A 92 17.86 19.57 -10.40
C LEU A 92 16.89 20.65 -9.94
N ASN A 93 17.24 21.36 -8.86
CA ASN A 93 16.38 22.38 -8.25
C ASN A 93 14.93 21.87 -8.00
N GLY A 94 14.82 20.63 -7.51
CA GLY A 94 13.53 19.98 -7.22
C GLY A 94 12.79 19.41 -8.45
N SER A 95 13.25 19.70 -9.67
CA SER A 95 12.65 19.17 -10.90
C SER A 95 13.24 17.79 -11.24
N ALA A 96 12.38 16.80 -11.42
CA ALA A 96 12.80 15.45 -11.82
C ALA A 96 13.29 15.43 -13.27
N LEU A 97 14.44 14.82 -13.49
CA LEU A 97 15.00 14.53 -14.80
C LEU A 97 14.70 13.07 -15.18
N SER A 98 15.22 12.61 -16.33
CA SER A 98 15.01 11.25 -16.81
C SER A 98 15.48 10.22 -15.78
N ALA A 99 14.58 9.32 -15.41
CA ALA A 99 14.88 8.23 -14.50
C ALA A 99 15.66 7.12 -15.22
N ILE A 100 16.48 6.40 -14.46
CA ILE A 100 17.26 5.26 -14.91
C ILE A 100 16.79 4.03 -14.15
N SER A 101 16.35 3.01 -14.88
CA SER A 101 15.95 1.73 -14.32
C SER A 101 17.14 0.80 -14.16
N VAL A 102 17.26 0.20 -12.99
CA VAL A 102 18.32 -0.75 -12.63
C VAL A 102 17.64 -2.08 -12.27
N PRO A 103 17.53 -3.03 -13.23
CA PRO A 103 16.81 -4.29 -13.04
C PRO A 103 17.66 -5.32 -12.29
N SER A 104 18.20 -4.92 -11.14
CA SER A 104 18.96 -5.77 -10.24
C SER A 104 18.63 -5.44 -8.79
N ARG A 105 18.55 -6.46 -7.93
CA ARG A 105 18.35 -6.29 -6.48
C ARG A 105 19.65 -6.06 -5.73
N THR A 106 20.82 -6.16 -6.37
CA THR A 106 22.12 -6.14 -5.69
C THR A 106 22.58 -4.72 -5.32
N THR A 107 23.51 -4.64 -4.37
CA THR A 107 24.35 -3.46 -4.16
C THR A 107 25.06 -3.15 -5.47
N THR A 108 24.95 -1.93 -5.95
CA THR A 108 25.46 -1.57 -7.27
C THR A 108 25.65 -0.06 -7.38
N THR A 109 26.12 0.35 -8.55
CA THR A 109 26.35 1.74 -8.91
C THR A 109 25.71 2.02 -10.27
N VAL A 110 25.40 3.28 -10.54
CA VAL A 110 24.98 3.74 -11.86
C VAL A 110 25.63 5.08 -12.18
N ASP A 111 26.14 5.21 -13.41
CA ASP A 111 26.61 6.49 -13.92
C ASP A 111 25.42 7.27 -14.48
N VAL A 112 25.24 8.48 -13.96
CA VAL A 112 24.17 9.38 -14.37
C VAL A 112 24.78 10.55 -15.15
N PRO A 113 24.39 10.75 -16.42
CA PRO A 113 24.82 11.92 -17.17
C PRO A 113 24.16 13.17 -16.58
N VAL A 114 24.95 14.21 -16.37
CA VAL A 114 24.50 15.50 -15.84
C VAL A 114 25.12 16.65 -16.62
N ILE A 115 24.48 17.82 -16.52
CA ILE A 115 24.93 19.02 -17.22
C ILE A 115 26.04 19.68 -16.40
N ARG A 116 27.26 19.67 -16.93
CA ARG A 116 28.47 20.19 -16.26
C ARG A 116 28.31 21.63 -15.77
N GLY A 117 27.79 22.52 -16.61
CA GLY A 117 27.58 23.93 -16.27
C GLY A 117 26.60 24.14 -15.11
N LEU A 118 25.61 23.26 -14.96
CA LEU A 118 24.63 23.34 -13.87
C LEU A 118 25.15 22.70 -12.59
N LEU A 119 25.99 21.67 -12.69
CA LEU A 119 26.55 20.96 -11.56
C LEU A 119 27.55 21.82 -10.75
N ALA A 120 28.22 22.79 -11.41
CA ALA A 120 29.08 23.76 -10.74
C ALA A 120 28.29 24.79 -9.90
N THR A 121 27.02 25.03 -10.24
CA THR A 121 26.19 26.08 -9.63
C THR A 121 25.15 25.52 -8.67
N TYR A 122 24.61 24.34 -8.97
CA TYR A 122 23.52 23.71 -8.23
C TYR A 122 23.84 22.25 -7.92
N PRO A 123 23.69 21.81 -6.66
CA PRO A 123 23.82 20.40 -6.34
C PRO A 123 22.69 19.61 -7.01
N TYR A 124 23.02 18.43 -7.53
CA TYR A 124 22.02 17.48 -7.97
C TYR A 124 21.57 16.65 -6.77
N THR A 125 20.28 16.42 -6.67
CA THR A 125 19.72 15.46 -5.72
C THR A 125 19.36 14.19 -6.48
N PHE A 126 19.52 13.03 -5.86
CA PHE A 126 19.22 11.74 -6.46
C PHE A 126 18.21 11.02 -5.58
N ARG A 127 17.09 10.65 -6.19
CA ARG A 127 16.07 9.82 -5.58
C ARG A 127 16.28 8.38 -6.05
N ILE A 128 16.61 7.49 -5.13
CA ILE A 128 16.78 6.06 -5.38
C ILE A 128 15.56 5.34 -4.81
N GLN A 129 14.79 4.71 -5.69
CA GLN A 129 13.56 4.00 -5.31
C GLN A 129 13.78 2.51 -5.46
N ALA A 130 13.68 1.76 -4.36
CA ALA A 130 13.47 0.30 -4.45
C ALA A 130 12.07 0.04 -4.97
N VAL A 131 11.92 -0.96 -5.85
CA VAL A 131 10.65 -1.28 -6.52
C VAL A 131 10.28 -2.75 -6.29
N ALA A 132 9.01 -3.01 -5.99
CA ALA A 132 8.42 -4.34 -5.95
C ALA A 132 6.93 -4.27 -6.38
N GLY A 133 6.62 -4.57 -7.65
CA GLY A 133 5.28 -4.36 -8.19
C GLY A 133 4.86 -2.89 -8.04
N ASN A 134 3.75 -2.63 -7.35
CA ASN A 134 3.26 -1.27 -7.09
C ASN A 134 3.87 -0.63 -5.82
N TRP A 135 4.74 -1.34 -5.10
CA TRP A 135 5.36 -0.82 -3.88
C TRP A 135 6.68 -0.16 -4.22
N THR A 136 6.89 1.03 -3.65
CA THR A 136 8.16 1.75 -3.76
C THR A 136 8.62 2.25 -2.40
N SER A 137 9.93 2.26 -2.19
CA SER A 137 10.55 2.84 -1.00
C SER A 137 11.73 3.70 -1.41
N THR A 138 11.87 4.86 -0.81
CA THR A 138 12.69 5.95 -1.36
C THR A 138 13.81 6.36 -0.41
N THR A 139 15.01 6.50 -0.97
CA THR A 139 16.15 7.17 -0.34
C THR A 139 16.56 8.36 -1.19
N VAL A 140 16.94 9.45 -0.56
CA VAL A 140 17.43 10.65 -1.23
C VAL A 140 18.86 10.92 -0.80
N THR A 141 19.73 11.22 -1.76
CA THR A 141 21.11 11.62 -1.53
C THR A 141 21.46 12.81 -2.42
N THR A 142 22.45 13.60 -2.05
CA THR A 142 22.81 14.83 -2.77
C THR A 142 24.25 14.72 -3.25
N SER A 143 24.52 15.25 -4.45
CA SER A 143 25.87 15.31 -4.98
C SER A 143 26.77 16.16 -4.07
N PRO A 144 28.05 15.81 -3.94
CA PRO A 144 29.03 16.71 -3.35
C PRO A 144 29.16 17.98 -4.23
N ALA A 145 29.86 18.98 -3.70
CA ALA A 145 30.31 20.10 -4.50
C ALA A 145 31.15 19.60 -5.69
N TYR A 146 30.85 20.11 -6.88
CA TYR A 146 31.55 19.71 -8.09
C TYR A 146 32.98 20.23 -8.10
N ASN A 147 33.94 19.33 -8.27
CA ASN A 147 35.37 19.63 -8.20
C ASN A 147 36.15 19.28 -9.47
N CYS A 148 35.50 19.23 -10.64
CA CYS A 148 36.23 19.01 -11.88
C CYS A 148 37.04 20.24 -12.28
N PRO A 149 38.36 20.09 -12.55
CA PRO A 149 39.18 21.19 -13.03
C PRO A 149 38.66 21.72 -14.37
N ALA A 150 38.81 23.04 -14.59
CA ALA A 150 38.67 23.61 -15.92
C ALA A 150 39.71 22.94 -16.83
N VAL A 151 39.28 22.45 -17.98
CA VAL A 151 40.23 21.94 -18.99
C VAL A 151 40.80 23.20 -19.63
N ALA A 152 42.10 23.43 -19.46
CA ALA A 152 42.83 24.57 -20.00
C ALA A 152 42.94 24.50 -21.53
#